data_AF-R7BZW3-F1
#
_entry.id   AF-R7BZW3-F1
#
_cell.length_a   1.000
_cell.length_b   1.000
_cell.length_c   1.000
_cell.angle_alpha   90.00
_cell.angle_beta   90.00
_cell.angle_gamma   90.00
#
_symmetry.space_group_name_H-M   'P 1'
#
loop_
_entity.id
_entity.type
_entity.pdbx_description
1 polymer ?
#
loop_
_entity_poly.entity_id
_entity_poly.type
_entity_poly.pdbx_seq_one_letter_code
_entity_poly.pdbx_strand_id
1 'polypeptide(L)'
;MPETIQNPSVQTAEEPLRLYNPVVCIILTLIFTPMFGALLQGFNWRTLNEPVLAEKSMAWVRVSFFTFVAYTIAEPFIRDIPVCRYLMIALFIGFWISWTLSMGIRQVTYIRRNRIAYKGKFFGRAIMIGAFGWVAYTAFALTLVLFLHLTGIDPLPADAPILQQ
;
A
#
# COMPACT_ATOMS: atom_id res chain seq x y z
N MET A 1 18.77 44.95 44.64
CA MET A 1 18.57 43.65 43.96
C MET A 1 18.19 43.95 42.52
N PRO A 2 18.99 43.59 41.51
CA PRO A 2 18.63 43.83 40.12
C PRO A 2 17.71 42.72 39.60
N GLU A 3 16.69 43.11 38.84
CA GLU A 3 15.81 42.23 38.07
C GLU A 3 16.62 41.36 37.12
N THR A 4 16.52 40.04 37.26
CA THR A 4 16.92 39.10 36.22
C THR A 4 15.87 39.14 35.11
N ILE A 5 16.23 39.83 34.03
CA ILE A 5 15.54 39.91 32.75
C ILE A 5 15.20 38.49 32.26
N GLN A 6 13.91 38.23 32.01
CA GLN A 6 13.43 37.05 31.30
C GLN A 6 14.13 36.95 29.95
N ASN A 7 14.91 35.90 29.75
CA ASN A 7 15.41 35.53 28.43
C ASN A 7 14.24 34.92 27.65
N PRO A 8 13.74 35.55 26.57
CA PRO A 8 12.68 34.95 25.76
C PRO A 8 13.24 33.66 25.16
N SER A 9 12.65 32.54 25.57
CA SER A 9 12.93 31.22 25.04
C SER A 9 13.01 31.29 23.51
N VAL A 10 14.18 30.95 22.98
CA VAL A 10 14.42 30.71 21.56
C VAL A 10 13.26 29.86 21.03
N GLN A 11 12.36 30.47 20.25
CA GLN A 11 11.42 29.74 19.42
C GLN A 11 12.27 28.95 18.42
N THR A 12 12.52 27.68 18.71
CA THR A 12 13.02 26.72 17.72
C THR A 12 12.11 26.84 16.51
N ALA A 13 12.62 27.35 15.40
CA ALA A 13 11.93 27.32 14.12
C ALA A 13 11.58 25.85 13.85
N GLU A 14 10.31 25.47 14.07
CA GLU A 14 9.84 24.11 13.82
C GLU A 14 10.16 23.78 12.37
N GLU A 15 11.00 22.77 12.13
CA GLU A 15 11.27 22.32 10.78
C GLU A 15 9.93 22.02 10.08
N PRO A 16 9.74 22.49 8.84
CA PRO A 16 8.46 22.33 8.16
C PRO A 16 8.14 20.85 8.01
N LEU A 17 6.93 20.45 8.43
CA LEU A 17 6.42 19.08 8.31
C LEU A 17 6.67 18.54 6.90
N ARG A 18 7.26 17.33 6.82
CA ARG A 18 7.56 16.68 5.53
C ARG A 18 6.63 15.51 5.29
N LEU A 19 5.66 15.70 4.40
CA LEU A 19 4.63 14.69 4.10
C LEU A 19 4.72 14.25 2.64
N TYR A 20 4.42 12.98 2.39
CA TYR A 20 4.08 12.55 1.04
C TYR A 20 2.78 13.23 0.63
N ASN A 21 2.72 13.77 -0.60
CA ASN A 21 1.48 14.39 -1.07
C ASN A 21 0.34 13.34 -1.04
N PRO A 22 -0.75 13.57 -0.29
CA PRO A 22 -1.79 12.57 -0.07
C PRO A 22 -2.57 12.23 -1.34
N VAL A 23 -2.71 13.17 -2.28
CA VAL A 23 -3.35 12.94 -3.59
C VAL A 23 -2.46 12.04 -4.44
N VAL A 24 -1.16 12.32 -4.48
CA VAL A 24 -0.19 11.47 -5.18
C VAL A 24 -0.16 10.06 -4.58
N CYS A 25 -0.29 9.94 -3.25
CA CYS A 25 -0.41 8.62 -2.60
C CYS A 25 -1.60 7.84 -3.17
N ILE A 26 -2.79 8.45 -3.27
CA ILE A 26 -4.00 7.81 -3.82
C ILE A 26 -3.81 7.35 -5.27
N ILE A 27 -3.15 8.17 -6.09
CA ILE A 27 -2.85 7.83 -7.49
C ILE A 27 -1.87 6.66 -7.56
N LEU A 28 -0.76 6.71 -6.79
CA LEU A 28 0.22 5.63 -6.76
C LEU A 28 -0.36 4.31 -6.22
N THR A 29 -1.42 4.36 -5.41
CA THR A 29 -2.17 3.18 -4.98
C THR A 29 -2.75 2.38 -6.16
N LEU A 30 -3.16 3.04 -7.25
CA LEU A 30 -3.65 2.36 -8.46
C LEU A 30 -2.53 1.65 -9.22
N ILE A 31 -1.29 2.14 -9.11
CA ILE A 31 -0.13 1.57 -9.81
C ILE A 31 0.47 0.42 -9.01
N PHE A 32 0.54 0.58 -7.69
CA PHE A 32 1.07 -0.43 -6.80
C PHE A 32 -0.08 -1.23 -6.20
N THR A 33 -0.54 -0.84 -5.02
CA THR A 33 -1.64 -1.52 -4.32
C THR A 33 -2.23 -0.59 -3.25
N PRO A 34 -3.46 -0.88 -2.77
CA PRO A 34 -4.03 -0.35 -1.51
C PRO A 34 -3.06 -0.39 -0.33
N MET A 35 -2.26 -1.46 -0.22
CA MET A 35 -1.23 -1.60 0.81
C MET A 35 -0.17 -0.49 0.73
N PHE A 36 0.30 -0.15 -0.47
CA PHE A 36 1.28 0.91 -0.70
C PHE A 36 0.75 2.29 -0.26
N GLY A 37 -0.45 2.64 -0.73
CA GLY A 37 -1.09 3.91 -0.36
C GLY A 37 -1.32 4.04 1.14
N ALA A 38 -1.84 2.97 1.76
CA ALA A 38 -2.09 2.91 3.20
C ALA A 38 -0.81 3.09 4.01
N LEU A 39 0.29 2.48 3.59
CA LEU A 39 1.60 2.60 4.25
C LEU A 39 2.10 4.05 4.20
N LEU A 40 2.09 4.70 3.02
CA LEU A 40 2.55 6.08 2.87
C LEU A 40 1.70 7.07 3.66
N GLN A 41 0.38 6.94 3.58
CA GLN A 41 -0.51 7.81 4.36
C GLN A 41 -0.38 7.53 5.86
N GLY A 42 -0.08 6.30 6.29
CA GLY A 42 0.21 6.00 7.68
C GLY A 42 1.49 6.67 8.19
N PHE A 43 2.55 6.76 7.37
CA PHE A 43 3.73 7.56 7.72
C PHE A 43 3.42 9.04 7.85
N ASN A 44 2.58 9.57 6.96
CA ASN A 44 2.09 10.94 7.07
C ASN A 44 1.30 11.15 8.38
N TRP A 45 0.39 10.25 8.75
CA TRP A 45 -0.36 10.34 10.00
C TRP A 45 0.54 10.33 11.24
N ARG A 46 1.60 9.52 11.24
CA ARG A 46 2.61 9.56 12.32
C ARG A 46 3.32 10.91 12.38
N THR A 47 3.66 11.47 11.22
CA THR A 47 4.32 12.78 11.13
C THR A 47 3.38 13.92 11.56
N LEU A 48 2.07 13.74 11.36
CA LEU A 48 1.02 14.65 11.82
C LEU A 48 0.65 14.46 13.30
N ASN A 49 1.35 13.60 14.05
CA ASN A 49 1.04 13.25 15.44
C ASN A 49 -0.38 12.71 15.66
N GLU A 50 -0.91 11.95 14.69
CA GLU A 50 -2.24 11.33 14.73
C GLU A 50 -2.12 9.78 14.80
N PRO A 51 -1.75 9.20 15.97
CA PRO A 51 -1.40 7.79 16.08
C PRO A 51 -2.58 6.85 15.81
N VAL A 52 -3.80 7.26 16.17
CA VAL A 52 -5.02 6.45 15.94
C VAL A 52 -5.29 6.31 14.44
N LEU A 53 -5.10 7.38 13.67
CA LEU A 53 -5.27 7.35 12.22
C LEU A 53 -4.12 6.60 11.54
N ALA A 54 -2.90 6.74 12.05
CA ALA A 54 -1.76 5.95 11.60
C ALA A 54 -2.01 4.44 11.77
N GLU A 55 -2.56 4.02 12.91
CA GLU A 55 -2.83 2.60 13.15
C GLU A 55 -3.95 2.07 12.25
N LYS A 56 -5.00 2.87 12.00
CA LYS A 56 -6.04 2.52 11.02
C LYS A 56 -5.46 2.36 9.61
N SER A 57 -4.51 3.20 9.23
CA SER A 57 -3.76 3.03 7.98
C SER A 57 -2.95 1.74 7.96
N MET A 58 -2.26 1.39 9.05
CA MET A 58 -1.51 0.12 9.13
C MET A 58 -2.42 -1.10 9.17
N ALA A 59 -3.62 -1.00 9.73
CA ALA A 59 -4.62 -2.07 9.64
C ALA A 59 -5.01 -2.35 8.18
N TRP A 60 -5.17 -1.32 7.36
CA TRP A 60 -5.39 -1.45 5.92
C TRP A 60 -4.21 -2.12 5.19
N VAL A 61 -2.97 -1.81 5.58
CA VAL A 61 -1.77 -2.51 5.08
C VAL A 61 -1.88 -4.01 5.37
N ARG A 62 -2.16 -4.39 6.62
CA ARG A 62 -2.27 -5.81 7.03
C ARG A 62 -3.40 -6.54 6.32
N VAL A 63 -4.60 -5.97 6.30
CA VAL A 63 -5.76 -6.59 5.64
C VAL A 63 -5.48 -6.79 4.15
N SER A 64 -4.97 -5.75 3.47
CA SER A 64 -4.62 -5.86 2.05
C SER A 64 -3.55 -6.93 1.81
N PHE A 65 -2.49 -6.95 2.63
CA PHE A 65 -1.43 -7.94 2.54
C PHE A 65 -1.96 -9.38 2.67
N PHE A 66 -2.73 -9.66 3.74
CA PHE A 66 -3.27 -11.00 3.95
C PHE A 66 -4.29 -11.40 2.89
N THR A 67 -5.11 -10.47 2.40
CA THR A 67 -6.02 -10.75 1.29
C THR A 67 -5.26 -11.10 0.01
N PHE A 68 -4.20 -10.36 -0.34
CA PHE A 68 -3.40 -10.69 -1.52
C PHE A 68 -2.70 -12.04 -1.38
N VAL A 69 -2.07 -12.33 -0.24
CA VAL A 69 -1.44 -13.63 0.01
C VAL A 69 -2.45 -14.76 -0.08
N ALA A 70 -3.61 -14.63 0.57
CA ALA A 70 -4.66 -15.63 0.52
C ALA A 70 -5.19 -15.83 -0.91
N TYR A 71 -5.38 -14.75 -1.67
CA TYR A 71 -5.77 -14.82 -3.07
C TYR A 71 -4.72 -15.54 -3.91
N THR A 72 -3.44 -15.20 -3.79
CA THR A 72 -2.36 -15.84 -4.56
C THR A 72 -2.25 -17.34 -4.31
N ILE A 73 -2.51 -17.78 -3.08
CA ILE A 73 -2.52 -19.22 -2.75
C ILE A 73 -3.79 -19.89 -3.29
N ALA A 74 -4.94 -19.22 -3.24
CA ALA A 74 -6.21 -19.77 -3.66
C ALA A 74 -6.41 -19.77 -5.19
N GLU A 75 -5.81 -18.81 -5.90
CA GLU A 75 -6.01 -18.55 -7.33
C GLU A 75 -5.87 -19.81 -8.22
N PRO A 76 -4.83 -20.65 -8.05
CA PRO A 76 -4.68 -21.86 -8.87
C PRO A 76 -5.86 -22.83 -8.78
N PHE A 77 -6.57 -22.84 -7.64
CA PHE A 77 -7.67 -23.77 -7.38
C PHE A 77 -9.05 -23.23 -7.80
N ILE A 78 -9.17 -21.91 -8.03
CA ILE A 78 -10.44 -21.26 -8.31
C ILE A 78 -10.50 -20.62 -9.70
N ARG A 79 -9.37 -20.51 -10.41
CA ARG A 79 -9.27 -19.80 -11.71
C ARG A 79 -10.21 -20.32 -12.80
N ASP A 80 -10.58 -21.60 -12.75
CA ASP A 80 -11.46 -22.24 -13.75
C ASP A 80 -12.94 -21.91 -13.54
N ILE A 81 -13.31 -21.38 -12.37
CA ILE A 81 -14.67 -20.94 -12.08
C ILE A 81 -14.91 -19.61 -12.83
N PRO A 82 -15.92 -19.51 -13.72
CA PRO A 82 -16.13 -18.33 -14.57
C PRO A 82 -16.22 -16.99 -13.79
N VAL A 83 -16.84 -17.01 -12.61
CA VAL A 83 -16.95 -15.84 -11.73
C VAL A 83 -15.59 -15.44 -11.13
N CYS A 84 -14.72 -16.42 -10.86
CA CYS A 84 -13.42 -16.20 -10.25
C CYS A 84 -12.35 -15.70 -11.24
N ARG A 85 -12.57 -15.87 -12.55
CA ARG A 85 -11.66 -15.41 -13.60
C ARG A 85 -11.27 -13.93 -13.49
N TYR A 86 -12.21 -13.07 -13.08
CA TYR A 86 -11.97 -11.62 -12.92
C TYR A 86 -11.82 -11.19 -11.45
N LEU A 87 -11.72 -12.16 -10.53
CA LEU A 87 -11.73 -11.89 -9.09
C LEU A 87 -10.55 -11.02 -8.66
N MET A 88 -9.35 -11.20 -9.23
CA MET A 88 -8.20 -10.34 -8.91
C MET A 88 -8.49 -8.87 -9.20
N ILE A 89 -8.98 -8.57 -10.40
CA ILE A 89 -9.25 -7.19 -10.83
C ILE A 89 -10.40 -6.61 -10.00
N ALA A 90 -11.45 -7.40 -9.76
CA ALA A 90 -12.57 -7.01 -8.91
C ALA A 90 -12.11 -6.70 -7.47
N LEU A 91 -11.26 -7.55 -6.87
CA LEU A 91 -10.67 -7.32 -5.56
C LEU A 91 -9.78 -6.08 -5.56
N PHE A 92 -8.92 -5.91 -6.57
CA PHE A 92 -8.02 -4.77 -6.66
C PHE A 92 -8.79 -3.44 -6.71
N ILE A 93 -9.75 -3.32 -7.62
CA ILE A 93 -10.58 -2.11 -7.77
C ILE A 93 -11.48 -1.92 -6.54
N GLY A 94 -12.11 -2.99 -6.04
CA GLY A 94 -12.97 -2.93 -4.85
C GLY A 94 -12.19 -2.49 -3.61
N PHE A 95 -11.00 -3.04 -3.38
CA PHE A 95 -10.12 -2.61 -2.30
C PHE A 95 -9.64 -1.19 -2.50
N TRP A 96 -9.29 -0.79 -3.72
CA TRP A 96 -8.88 0.58 -4.01
C TRP A 96 -9.99 1.58 -3.69
N ILE A 97 -11.24 1.32 -4.13
CA ILE A 97 -12.40 2.16 -3.83
C ILE A 97 -12.63 2.20 -2.32
N SER A 98 -12.70 1.03 -1.66
CA SER A 98 -12.98 0.91 -0.23
C SER A 98 -11.94 1.64 0.62
N TRP A 99 -10.65 1.47 0.31
CA TRP A 99 -9.57 2.17 0.99
C TRP A 99 -9.59 3.68 0.72
N THR A 100 -9.82 4.08 -0.53
CA THR A 100 -9.81 5.50 -0.93
C THR A 100 -10.92 6.27 -0.22
N LEU A 101 -12.13 5.71 -0.18
CA LEU A 101 -13.28 6.33 0.49
C LEU A 101 -13.15 6.33 2.01
N SER A 102 -12.58 5.26 2.59
CA SER A 102 -12.49 5.14 4.06
C SER A 102 -11.32 5.92 4.67
N MET A 103 -10.13 5.90 4.06
CA MET A 103 -8.91 6.53 4.60
C MET A 103 -8.19 7.45 3.60
N GLY A 104 -8.12 7.08 2.32
CA GLY A 104 -7.37 7.85 1.31
C GLY A 104 -7.76 9.34 1.28
N ILE A 105 -9.05 9.62 1.14
CA ILE A 105 -9.60 10.99 1.08
C ILE A 105 -9.56 11.69 2.44
N ARG A 106 -9.55 10.94 3.56
CA ARG A 106 -9.52 11.53 4.91
C ARG A 106 -8.27 12.36 5.14
N GLN A 107 -7.10 11.90 4.68
CA GLN A 107 -5.86 12.66 4.86
C GLN A 107 -5.85 13.96 4.05
N VAL A 108 -6.34 13.91 2.80
CA VAL A 108 -6.52 15.10 1.96
C VAL A 108 -7.43 16.12 2.66
N THR A 109 -8.57 15.64 3.17
CA THR A 109 -9.55 16.49 3.85
C THR A 109 -9.01 17.08 5.15
N TYR A 110 -8.30 16.29 5.94
CA TYR A 110 -7.69 16.73 7.21
C TYR A 110 -6.68 17.85 6.98
N ILE A 111 -5.74 17.67 6.05
CA ILE A 111 -4.73 18.70 5.72
C ILE A 111 -5.40 19.99 5.24
N ARG A 112 -6.42 19.88 4.37
CA ARG A 112 -7.15 21.04 3.85
C ARG A 112 -7.94 21.78 4.93
N ARG A 113 -8.65 21.05 5.81
CA ARG A 113 -9.46 21.64 6.89
C ARG A 113 -8.59 22.35 7.92
N ASN A 114 -7.46 21.74 8.29
CA ASN A 114 -6.53 22.26 9.28
C ASN A 114 -5.50 23.25 8.69
N ARG A 115 -5.58 23.55 7.38
CA ARG A 115 -4.66 24.43 6.65
C ARG A 115 -3.18 24.13 6.93
N ILE A 116 -2.84 22.85 7.03
CA ILE A 116 -1.48 22.41 7.40
C ILE A 116 -0.52 22.71 6.26
N ALA A 117 0.45 23.58 6.52
CA ALA A 117 1.58 23.81 5.62
C ALA A 117 2.58 22.66 5.76
N TYR A 118 3.00 22.09 4.63
CA TYR A 118 3.98 21.01 4.62
C TYR A 118 4.87 21.10 3.37
N LYS A 119 6.09 20.59 3.49
CA LYS A 119 6.99 20.38 2.35
C LYS A 119 6.78 18.98 1.79
N GLY A 120 6.63 18.86 0.47
CA GLY A 120 6.48 17.58 -0.20
C GLY A 120 7.70 16.68 -0.01
N LYS A 121 7.48 15.46 0.47
CA LYS A 121 8.51 14.43 0.59
C LYS A 121 8.72 13.74 -0.76
N PHE A 122 9.97 13.48 -1.11
CA PHE A 122 10.33 12.79 -2.35
C PHE A 122 9.88 11.31 -2.32
N PHE A 123 9.28 10.85 -3.41
CA PHE A 123 8.71 9.49 -3.51
C PHE A 123 9.69 8.42 -3.98
N GLY A 124 10.90 8.75 -4.45
CA GLY A 124 11.78 7.76 -5.09
C GLY A 124 12.07 6.52 -4.24
N ARG A 125 12.37 6.68 -2.95
CA ARG A 125 12.56 5.53 -2.05
C ARG A 125 11.28 4.70 -1.88
N ALA A 126 10.13 5.36 -1.81
CA ALA A 126 8.85 4.65 -1.72
C ALA A 126 8.58 3.87 -3.00
N ILE A 127 8.73 4.49 -4.17
CA ILE A 127 8.54 3.85 -5.48
C ILE A 127 9.47 2.64 -5.64
N MET A 128 10.74 2.73 -5.23
CA MET A 128 11.65 1.58 -5.26
C MET A 128 11.15 0.42 -4.40
N ILE A 129 10.63 0.69 -3.19
CA ILE A 129 10.04 -0.35 -2.35
C ILE A 129 8.80 -0.96 -3.01
N GLY A 130 7.94 -0.15 -3.61
CA GLY A 130 6.78 -0.63 -4.36
C GLY A 130 7.16 -1.51 -5.55
N ALA A 131 8.14 -1.09 -6.34
CA ALA A 131 8.66 -1.85 -7.48
C ALA A 131 9.31 -3.16 -7.05
N PHE A 132 10.13 -3.13 -5.99
CA PHE A 132 10.70 -4.35 -5.41
C PHE A 132 9.62 -5.30 -4.89
N GLY A 133 8.54 -4.75 -4.30
CA GLY A 133 7.37 -5.53 -3.90
C GLY A 133 6.73 -6.28 -5.08
N TRP A 134 6.59 -5.65 -6.25
CA TRP A 134 6.12 -6.32 -7.46
C TRP A 134 7.07 -7.44 -7.90
N VAL A 135 8.38 -7.19 -7.91
CA VAL A 135 9.37 -8.22 -8.27
C VAL A 135 9.28 -9.41 -7.31
N ALA A 136 9.26 -9.17 -6.00
CA ALA A 136 9.13 -10.21 -4.99
C ALA A 136 7.81 -11.01 -5.13
N TYR A 137 6.70 -10.31 -5.39
CA TYR A 137 5.41 -10.93 -5.65
C TYR A 137 5.46 -11.86 -6.87
N THR A 138 6.00 -11.38 -7.99
CA THR A 138 6.09 -12.19 -9.22
C THR A 138 6.98 -13.41 -9.04
N ALA A 139 8.13 -13.27 -8.38
CA ALA A 139 9.02 -14.38 -8.08
C ALA A 139 8.33 -15.44 -7.19
N PHE A 140 7.61 -14.99 -6.16
CA PHE A 140 6.84 -15.89 -5.28
C PHE A 140 5.73 -16.62 -6.04
N ALA A 141 4.92 -15.89 -6.82
CA ALA A 141 3.82 -16.47 -7.60
C ALA A 141 4.32 -17.50 -8.62
N LEU A 142 5.39 -17.18 -9.36
CA LEU A 142 6.00 -18.12 -10.30
C LEU A 142 6.55 -19.36 -9.61
N THR A 143 7.18 -19.19 -8.45
CA THR A 143 7.69 -20.32 -7.65
C THR A 143 6.55 -21.21 -7.16
N LEU A 144 5.44 -20.63 -6.70
CA LEU A 144 4.25 -21.36 -6.28
C LEU A 144 3.65 -22.16 -7.44
N VAL A 145 3.45 -21.52 -8.60
CA VAL A 145 2.92 -22.18 -9.79
C VAL A 145 3.82 -23.32 -10.23
N LEU A 146 5.14 -23.09 -10.30
CA LEU A 146 6.11 -24.13 -10.65
C LEU A 146 6.04 -25.31 -9.68
N PHE A 147 5.96 -25.04 -8.38
CA PHE A 147 5.83 -26.08 -7.35
C PHE A 147 4.56 -26.93 -7.53
N LEU A 148 3.41 -26.29 -7.83
CA LEU A 148 2.15 -27.00 -8.07
C LEU A 148 2.20 -27.90 -9.30
N HIS A 149 2.89 -27.46 -10.36
CA HIS A 149 3.12 -28.28 -11.56
C HIS A 149 4.06 -29.46 -11.28
N LEU A 150 5.17 -29.23 -10.56
CA LEU A 150 6.14 -30.28 -10.22
C LEU A 150 5.55 -31.37 -9.31
N THR A 151 4.59 -31.01 -8.46
CA THR A 151 3.90 -31.95 -7.56
C THR A 151 2.71 -32.65 -8.21
N GLY A 152 2.35 -32.28 -9.44
CA GLY A 152 1.21 -32.85 -10.17
C GLY A 152 -0.17 -32.41 -9.65
N ILE A 153 -0.21 -31.42 -8.76
CA ILE A 153 -1.47 -30.87 -8.21
C ILE A 153 -2.19 -30.02 -9.26
N ASP A 154 -1.43 -29.24 -10.04
CA ASP A 154 -1.93 -28.49 -11.19
C ASP A 154 -1.21 -29.01 -12.44
N PRO A 155 -1.74 -30.07 -13.11
CA PRO A 155 -1.09 -30.67 -14.26
C PRO A 155 -1.02 -29.66 -15.42
N LEU A 156 0.05 -29.78 -16.21
CA LEU A 156 0.22 -28.96 -17.40
C LEU A 156 -1.00 -29.10 -18.33
N PRO A 157 -1.43 -28.00 -18.98
CA PRO A 157 -2.47 -28.06 -19.99
C PRO A 157 -2.15 -29.12 -21.05
N ALA A 158 -3.15 -29.88 -21.50
CA ALA A 158 -2.97 -30.97 -22.47
C ALA A 158 -2.43 -30.49 -23.83
N ASP A 159 -2.56 -29.20 -24.12
CA ASP A 159 -2.05 -28.50 -25.29
C ASP A 159 -0.61 -27.94 -25.10
N ALA A 160 0.04 -28.23 -23.97
CA ALA A 160 1.42 -27.79 -23.74
C ALA A 160 2.38 -28.39 -24.79
N PRO A 161 3.26 -27.58 -25.42
CA PRO A 161 4.14 -28.04 -26.50
C PRO A 161 5.06 -29.20 -26.10
N ILE A 162 5.42 -29.28 -24.82
CA ILE A 162 6.27 -30.34 -24.26
C ILE A 162 5.56 -31.68 -24.08
N LEU A 163 4.22 -31.71 -24.14
CA LEU A 163 3.42 -32.93 -24.07
C LEU A 163 3.01 -33.46 -25.45
N GLN A 164 3.30 -32.72 -26.53
CA GLN A 164 2.95 -33.06 -27.91
C GLN A 164 4.13 -33.66 -28.71
N GLN A 165 5.25 -33.93 -28.05
CA GLN A 165 6.45 -34.57 -28.61
C GLN A 165 6.45 -36.07 -28.31
#